data_AF-A0A950EQ53-F1
#
_entry.id   AF-A0A950EQ53-F1
#
_cell.length_a   1.000
_cell.length_b   1.000
_cell.length_c   1.000
_cell.angle_alpha   90.00
_cell.angle_beta   90.00
_cell.angle_gamma   90.00
#
_symmetry.space_group_name_H-M   'P 1'
#
loop_
_entity.id
_entity.type
_entity.pdbx_description
1 polymer ?
#
loop_
_entity_poly.entity_id
_entity_poly.type
_entity_poly.pdbx_seq_one_letter_code
_entity_poly.pdbx_strand_id
1 'polypeptide(L)'
;ERTAPNVTANLCSTSVIAQYHAALQGSALAILPCFMAEPDPRLVSILPDDIVVTRRFWLCSREDLRKLRRITSLWDYLRAAADANRPLLMGESPEMHYVAP
;
A
#
# COMPACT_ATOMS: atom_id res chain seq x y z
N GLU A 1 19.18 -1.61 12.58
CA GLU A 1 19.22 -2.52 11.42
C GLU A 1 19.78 -1.72 10.24
N ARG A 2 20.93 -2.10 9.68
CA ARG A 2 21.64 -1.31 8.64
C ARG A 2 21.08 -1.68 7.27
N THR A 3 20.54 -0.71 6.54
CA THR A 3 19.93 -0.89 5.20
C THR A 3 20.94 -1.04 4.06
N ALA A 4 22.23 -0.76 4.30
CA ALA A 4 23.37 -1.09 3.43
C ALA A 4 24.67 -0.82 4.22
N PRO A 5 25.83 -1.38 3.83
CA PRO A 5 27.10 -0.99 4.42
C PRO A 5 27.30 0.53 4.28
N ASN A 6 27.61 1.18 5.40
CA ASN A 6 27.84 2.63 5.51
C ASN A 6 26.63 3.55 5.25
N VAL A 7 25.40 3.02 5.26
CA VAL A 7 24.17 3.83 5.24
C VAL A 7 23.56 3.87 6.64
N THR A 8 23.33 5.07 7.16
CA THR A 8 22.58 5.30 8.41
C THR A 8 21.19 5.84 8.07
N ALA A 9 20.15 5.09 8.42
CA ALA A 9 18.79 5.60 8.39
C ALA A 9 18.59 6.55 9.58
N ASN A 10 18.59 7.86 9.31
CA ASN A 10 18.42 8.88 10.35
C ASN A 10 16.97 8.98 10.84
N LEU A 11 16.02 8.40 10.10
CA LEU A 11 14.61 8.29 10.45
C LEU A 11 14.12 6.87 10.17
N CYS A 12 13.59 6.22 11.22
CA CYS A 12 12.89 4.94 11.10
C CYS A 12 11.47 5.12 11.65
N SER A 13 10.46 4.79 10.86
CA SER A 13 9.06 4.84 11.27
C SER A 13 8.32 3.63 10.72
N THR A 14 7.39 3.09 11.51
CA THR A 14 6.46 2.04 11.09
C THR A 14 5.20 2.59 10.41
N SER A 15 5.04 3.91 10.36
CA SER A 15 3.91 4.58 9.72
C SER A 15 4.24 4.95 8.28
N VAL A 16 3.50 4.37 7.32
CA VAL A 16 3.61 4.73 5.89
C VAL A 16 3.28 6.21 5.64
N ILE A 17 2.35 6.78 6.41
CA ILE A 17 1.99 8.20 6.31
C ILE A 17 3.15 9.10 6.77
N ALA A 18 3.85 8.73 7.84
CA ALA A 18 5.03 9.47 8.28
C ALA A 18 6.16 9.40 7.24
N GLN A 19 6.37 8.21 6.64
CA GLN A 19 7.34 8.03 5.56
C GLN A 19 6.98 8.85 4.31
N TYR A 20 5.70 8.88 3.92
CA TYR A 20 5.19 9.67 2.81
C TYR A 20 5.45 11.17 3.02
N HIS A 21 5.12 11.71 4.20
CA HIS A 21 5.40 13.11 4.49
C HIS A 21 6.91 13.41 4.58
N ALA A 22 7.72 12.50 5.10
CA ALA A 22 9.17 12.67 5.11
C ALA A 22 9.74 12.76 3.68
N ALA A 23 9.24 11.93 2.75
CA ALA A 23 9.63 12.00 1.34
C ALA A 23 9.21 13.33 0.69
N LEU A 24 8.00 13.82 0.99
CA LEU A 24 7.51 15.11 0.49
C LEU A 24 8.32 16.33 0.95
N GLN A 25 9.04 16.23 2.08
CA GLN A 25 9.95 17.29 2.53
C GLN A 25 11.26 17.33 1.71
N GLY A 26 11.46 16.41 0.76
CA GLY A 26 12.61 16.39 -0.14
C GLY A 26 13.93 15.97 0.50
N SER A 27 13.94 15.63 1.79
CA SER A 27 15.15 15.25 2.54
C SER A 27 15.24 13.75 2.86
N ALA A 28 14.27 12.95 2.40
CA ALA A 28 14.21 11.53 2.67
C ALA A 28 13.74 10.73 1.43
N LEU A 29 14.18 9.48 1.36
CA LEU A 29 13.66 8.47 0.45
C LEU A 29 12.79 7.49 1.24
N ALA A 30 11.71 7.03 0.63
CA ALA A 30 10.80 6.07 1.25
C ALA A 30 10.32 5.03 0.23
N ILE A 31 10.13 3.79 0.69
CA ILE A 31 9.38 2.78 -0.04
C ILE A 31 7.91 3.01 0.27
N LEU A 32 7.13 3.44 -0.72
CA LEU A 32 5.72 3.80 -0.57
C LEU A 32 4.85 2.90 -1.45
N PRO A 33 3.59 2.62 -1.06
CA PRO A 33 2.64 1.98 -1.96
C PRO A 33 2.39 2.85 -3.20
N CYS A 34 2.44 2.26 -4.40
CA CYS A 34 2.24 2.94 -5.67
C CYS A 34 0.92 3.75 -5.70
N PHE A 35 -0.20 3.14 -5.32
CA PHE A 35 -1.51 3.79 -5.26
C PHE A 35 -1.58 5.03 -4.34
N MET A 36 -0.63 5.19 -3.41
CA MET A 36 -0.54 6.37 -2.54
C MET A 36 0.42 7.42 -3.13
N ALA A 37 1.51 6.99 -3.75
CA ALA A 37 2.57 7.87 -4.22
C ALA A 37 2.33 8.40 -5.65
N GLU A 38 1.88 7.54 -6.57
CA GLU A 38 1.69 7.88 -7.98
C GLU A 38 0.73 9.05 -8.24
N PRO A 39 -0.39 9.20 -7.52
CA PRO A 39 -1.28 10.34 -7.74
C PRO A 39 -0.70 11.69 -7.29
N ASP A 40 0.39 11.71 -6.51
CA ASP A 40 1.01 12.94 -6.03
C ASP A 40 2.18 13.37 -6.93
N PRO A 41 2.02 14.44 -7.75
CA PRO A 41 3.06 14.87 -8.68
C PRO A 41 4.32 15.43 -8.00
N ARG A 42 4.31 15.63 -6.67
CA ARG A 42 5.48 16.05 -5.90
C ARG A 42 6.43 14.90 -5.58
N LEU A 43 5.99 13.66 -5.78
CA LEU A 43 6.80 12.46 -5.60
C LEU A 43 7.23 11.91 -6.97
N VAL A 44 8.44 11.34 -7.01
CA VAL A 44 8.97 10.69 -8.20
C VAL A 44 9.58 9.34 -7.81
N SER A 45 9.28 8.29 -8.57
CA SER A 45 9.94 7.00 -8.43
C SER A 45 11.33 7.06 -9.02
N ILE A 46 12.36 6.74 -8.22
CA ILE A 46 13.76 6.90 -8.62
C ILE A 46 14.42 5.61 -9.13
N LEU A 47 13.80 4.44 -8.90
CA LEU A 47 14.30 3.12 -9.32
C LEU A 47 13.15 2.20 -9.78
N PRO A 48 12.31 2.64 -10.73
CA PRO A 48 11.10 1.91 -11.12
C PRO A 48 11.39 0.53 -11.74
N ASP A 49 12.52 0.38 -12.44
CA ASP A 49 12.86 -0.86 -13.15
C ASP A 49 13.72 -1.83 -12.31
N ASP A 50 14.36 -1.32 -11.26
CA ASP A 50 15.29 -2.09 -10.43
C ASP A 50 14.66 -2.60 -9.13
N ILE A 51 13.70 -1.85 -8.56
CA ILE A 51 13.13 -2.12 -7.24
C ILE A 51 11.60 -2.12 -7.29
N VAL A 52 11.02 -3.32 -7.18
CA VAL A 52 9.58 -3.51 -6.98
C VAL A 52 9.35 -4.33 -5.72
N VAL A 53 8.50 -3.80 -4.83
CA VAL A 53 8.17 -4.44 -3.55
C VAL A 53 6.69 -4.76 -3.50
N THR A 54 6.33 -6.00 -3.83
CA THR A 54 4.93 -6.44 -3.79
C THR A 54 4.51 -6.85 -2.38
N ARG A 55 3.34 -6.37 -1.94
CA ARG A 55 2.70 -6.76 -0.67
C ARG A 55 1.43 -7.55 -0.95
N ARG A 56 1.08 -8.44 -0.03
CA ARG A 56 -0.17 -9.21 -0.07
C ARG A 56 -1.08 -8.73 1.05
N PHE A 57 -2.33 -8.43 0.72
CA PHE A 57 -3.37 -8.20 1.71
C PHE A 57 -4.03 -9.52 2.07
N TRP A 58 -4.32 -9.70 3.36
CA TRP A 58 -4.95 -10.89 3.90
C TRP A 58 -6.21 -10.48 4.67
N LEU A 59 -7.30 -11.21 4.45
CA LEU A 59 -8.49 -11.13 5.28
C LEU A 59 -8.45 -12.24 6.32
N CYS A 60 -8.54 -11.86 7.60
CA CYS A 60 -8.47 -12.78 8.72
C CYS A 60 -9.69 -12.58 9.62
N SER A 61 -10.29 -13.67 10.07
CA SER A 61 -11.32 -13.66 11.11
C SER A 61 -11.13 -14.88 12.00
N ARG A 62 -11.63 -14.82 13.23
CA ARG A 62 -11.76 -16.02 14.05
C ARG A 62 -12.71 -17.02 13.37
N GLU A 63 -12.45 -18.30 13.54
CA GLU A 63 -13.17 -19.39 12.87
C GLU A 63 -14.67 -19.41 13.23
N ASP A 64 -14.98 -19.20 14.51
CA ASP A 64 -16.34 -19.10 15.04
C ASP A 64 -17.16 -17.97 14.40
N LEU A 65 -16.51 -16.84 14.12
CA LEU A 65 -17.14 -15.68 13.49
C LEU A 65 -17.29 -15.82 11.97
N ARG A 66 -16.46 -16.65 11.32
CA ARG A 66 -16.43 -16.77 9.84
C ARG A 66 -17.77 -17.21 9.26
N LYS A 67 -18.58 -17.96 10.01
CA LYS A 67 -19.89 -18.48 9.58
C LYS A 67 -21.02 -17.46 9.70
N LEU A 68 -20.80 -16.31 10.34
CA LEU A 68 -21.82 -15.27 10.48
C LEU A 68 -22.02 -14.57 9.14
N ARG A 69 -23.28 -14.46 8.68
CA ARG A 69 -23.63 -13.80 7.40
C ARG A 69 -23.01 -12.40 7.24
N ARG A 70 -23.03 -11.58 8.28
CA ARG A 70 -22.41 -10.24 8.25
C ARG A 70 -20.91 -10.27 7.94
N ILE A 71 -20.19 -11.31 8.39
CA ILE A 71 -18.76 -11.47 8.15
C ILE A 71 -18.52 -11.96 6.72
N THR A 72 -19.30 -12.94 6.25
CA THR A 72 -19.19 -13.42 4.86
C THR A 72 -19.51 -12.31 3.87
N SER A 73 -20.59 -11.55 4.08
CA SER A 73 -20.96 -10.42 3.22
C SER A 73 -19.87 -9.34 3.16
N LEU A 74 -19.29 -8.96 4.31
CA LEU A 74 -18.19 -8.00 4.34
C LEU A 74 -16.96 -8.52 3.57
N TRP A 75 -16.63 -9.81 3.71
CA TRP A 75 -15.51 -10.39 3.00
C TRP A 75 -15.72 -10.43 1.49
N ASP A 76 -16.92 -10.80 1.05
CA ASP A 76 -17.25 -10.84 -0.37
C ASP A 76 -17.15 -9.43 -0.98
N TYR A 77 -17.65 -8.41 -0.25
CA TYR A 77 -17.49 -7.01 -0.63
C TYR A 77 -16.01 -6.58 -0.68
N LEU A 78 -15.23 -6.85 0.37
CA LEU A 78 -13.81 -6.47 0.42
C LEU A 78 -12.99 -7.14 -0.69
N ARG A 79 -13.31 -8.39 -1.04
CA ARG A 79 -12.70 -9.09 -2.16
C ARG A 79 -13.07 -8.44 -3.49
N ALA A 80 -14.37 -8.20 -3.71
CA ALA A 80 -14.83 -7.54 -4.93
C ALA A 80 -14.21 -6.14 -5.10
N ALA A 81 -14.06 -5.39 -3.99
CA ALA A 81 -13.41 -4.09 -3.99
C ALA A 81 -11.92 -4.18 -4.33
N ALA A 82 -11.20 -5.14 -3.74
CA ALA A 82 -9.79 -5.36 -4.04
C ALA A 82 -9.58 -5.80 -5.51
N ASP A 83 -10.45 -6.67 -6.03
CA ASP A 83 -10.38 -7.14 -7.41
C ASP A 83 -10.66 -6.00 -8.41
N ALA A 84 -11.71 -5.20 -8.17
CA ALA A 84 -12.04 -4.04 -9.00
C ALA A 84 -10.95 -2.95 -8.98
N ASN A 85 -10.18 -2.86 -7.90
CA ASN A 85 -9.08 -1.91 -7.73
C ASN A 85 -7.71 -2.55 -7.94
N ARG A 86 -7.61 -3.76 -8.50
CA ARG A 86 -6.31 -4.40 -8.76
C ARG A 86 -5.37 -3.50 -9.58
N PRO A 87 -5.80 -2.84 -10.68
CA PRO A 87 -4.92 -1.95 -11.42
C PRO A 87 -4.38 -0.81 -10.55
N LEU A 88 -5.24 -0.19 -9.72
CA LEU A 88 -4.83 0.82 -8.76
C LEU A 88 -3.79 0.30 -7.77
N LEU A 89 -4.09 -0.80 -7.09
CA LEU A 89 -3.22 -1.39 -6.07
C LEU A 89 -1.87 -1.87 -6.62
N MET A 90 -1.78 -2.12 -7.92
CA MET A 90 -0.57 -2.54 -8.62
C MET A 90 0.17 -1.37 -9.30
N GLY A 91 -0.34 -0.13 -9.25
CA GLY A 91 0.26 1.03 -9.90
C GLY A 91 0.08 1.04 -11.42
N GLU A 92 -0.92 0.32 -11.92
CA GLU A 92 -1.27 0.23 -13.34
C GLU A 92 -2.30 1.29 -13.75
N SER A 93 -2.99 1.92 -12.78
CA SER A 93 -3.97 2.99 -12.98
C SER A 93 -4.08 3.90 -11.75
N PRO A 94 -4.29 5.22 -11.87
CA PRO A 94 -4.54 6.10 -10.72
C PRO A 94 -6.00 6.08 -10.26
N GLU A 95 -6.90 5.37 -10.95
CA GLU A 95 -8.34 5.45 -10.72
C GLU A 95 -8.83 4.46 -9.66
N MET A 96 -9.62 4.96 -8.71
CA MET A 96 -10.32 4.14 -7.72
C MET A 96 -11.74 3.82 -8.19
N HIS A 97 -12.09 2.53 -8.17
CA HIS A 97 -13.42 2.04 -8.50
C HIS A 97 -14.21 1.67 -7.26
N TYR A 98 -15.41 2.23 -7.14
CA TYR A 98 -16.35 1.84 -6.09
C TYR A 98 -17.22 0.69 -6.56
N VAL A 99 -17.29 -0.38 -5.77
CA VAL A 99 -18.23 -1.49 -5.94
C VAL A 99 -19.49 -1.21 -5.14
N ALA A 100 -20.64 -1.63 -5.67
CA ALA A 100 -21.89 -1.59 -4.93
C ALA A 100 -21.83 -2.55 -3.72
N PRO A 101 -22.46 -2.20 -2.58
CA PRO A 101 -22.55 -3.07 -1.41
C PRO A 101 -23.35 -4.35 -1.65
#